data_AF-V3ZIX6-F1
#
_entry.id   AF-V3ZIX6-F1
#
_cell.length_a   1.000
_cell.length_b   1.000
_cell.length_c   1.000
_cell.angle_alpha   90.00
_cell.angle_beta   90.00
_cell.angle_gamma   90.00
#
_symmetry.space_group_name_H-M   'P 1'
#
loop_
_entity.id
_entity.type
_entity.pdbx_description
1 polymer ?
#
loop_
_entity_poly.entity_id
_entity_poly.type
_entity_poly.pdbx_seq_one_letter_code
_entity_poly.pdbx_strand_id
1 'polypeptide(L)'
;FIRKCCHKVYSSYSVVNTARSAIVQTLNNMGNSSFKNQPLVARFMKSLFNKMPTRPRYMFTWDASVLLKLLGSMYPLDKLSQKELTLKTVCLLALSTAHRCPTLSVSV
;
A
#
# COMPACT_ATOMS: atom_id res chain seq x y z
N PHE A 1 -10.62 23.62 12.12
CA PHE A 1 -9.51 22.89 11.46
C PHE A 1 -9.99 22.11 10.22
N ILE A 2 -10.96 21.19 10.32
CA ILE A 2 -11.41 20.32 9.21
C ILE A 2 -12.04 21.09 8.02
N ARG A 3 -12.79 22.17 8.28
CA ARG A 3 -13.47 22.96 7.23
C ARG A 3 -12.51 23.71 6.30
N LYS A 4 -11.30 24.05 6.78
CA LYS A 4 -10.24 24.72 5.99
C LYS A 4 -9.50 23.76 5.05
N CYS A 5 -9.42 22.47 5.37
CA CYS A 5 -8.80 21.46 4.51
C CYS A 5 -9.62 21.15 3.24
N CYS A 6 -10.94 21.36 3.26
CA CYS A 6 -11.81 21.03 2.12
C CYS A 6 -11.80 22.06 0.97
N HIS A 7 -11.26 23.27 1.17
CA HIS A 7 -11.44 24.37 0.20
C HIS A 7 -10.29 24.52 -0.81
N LYS A 8 -9.21 23.72 -0.72
CA LYS A 8 -8.06 23.90 -1.64
C LYS A 8 -7.37 22.64 -2.13
N VAL A 9 -7.65 21.46 -1.58
CA VAL A 9 -6.95 20.23 -1.99
C VAL A 9 -7.90 19.04 -1.85
N TYR A 10 -8.29 18.44 -2.97
CA TYR A 10 -8.90 17.10 -2.96
C TYR A 10 -7.84 16.07 -2.57
N SER A 11 -7.50 16.02 -1.29
CA SER A 11 -6.67 14.96 -0.73
C SER A 11 -7.52 13.69 -0.65
N SER A 12 -7.00 12.57 -1.15
CA SER A 12 -7.64 11.24 -1.12
C SER A 12 -8.31 10.93 0.23
N TYR A 13 -9.40 10.15 0.23
CA TYR A 13 -10.08 9.68 1.45
C TYR A 13 -9.10 9.19 2.53
N SER A 14 -8.01 8.54 2.11
CA SER A 14 -6.93 8.08 2.98
C SER A 14 -6.33 9.20 3.84
N VAL A 15 -6.04 10.37 3.26
CA VAL A 15 -5.44 11.52 3.97
C VAL A 15 -6.39 12.05 5.04
N VAL A 16 -7.67 12.20 4.70
CA VAL A 16 -8.70 12.66 5.64
C VAL A 16 -8.90 11.66 6.77
N ASN A 17 -8.90 10.36 6.46
CA ASN A 17 -9.01 9.32 7.47
C ASN A 17 -7.78 9.27 8.39
N THR A 18 -6.57 9.46 7.86
CA THR A 18 -5.33 9.55 8.67
C THR A 18 -5.36 10.74 9.62
N ALA A 19 -5.76 11.93 9.14
CA ALA A 19 -5.91 13.10 9.99
C ALA A 19 -6.96 12.89 11.09
N ARG A 20 -8.09 12.26 10.76
CA ARG A 20 -9.11 11.86 11.76
C ARG A 20 -8.52 10.94 12.82
N SER A 21 -7.79 9.90 12.40
CA SER A 21 -7.19 8.93 13.33
C SER A 21 -6.17 9.58 14.26
N ALA A 22 -5.33 10.47 13.74
CA ALA A 22 -4.37 11.22 14.56
C ALA A 22 -5.10 12.05 15.64
N ILE A 23 -6.16 12.78 15.26
CA ILE A 23 -6.95 13.57 16.22
C ILE A 23 -7.61 12.67 17.27
N VAL A 24 -8.24 11.58 16.86
CA VAL A 24 -8.86 10.61 17.80
C VAL A 24 -7.82 10.04 18.76
N GLN A 25 -6.63 9.70 18.27
CA GLN A 25 -5.55 9.18 19.09
C GLN A 25 -5.05 10.21 20.11
N THR A 26 -4.81 11.44 19.70
CA THR A 26 -4.41 12.52 20.61
C THR A 26 -5.47 12.80 21.67
N LEU A 27 -6.76 12.81 21.29
CA LEU A 27 -7.87 13.02 22.22
C LEU A 27 -8.01 11.86 23.22
N ASN A 28 -7.87 10.61 22.74
CA ASN A 28 -7.88 9.43 23.60
C ASN A 28 -6.72 9.47 24.61
N ASN A 29 -5.53 9.88 24.18
CA ASN A 29 -4.36 10.02 25.06
C ASN A 29 -4.56 11.12 26.13
N MET A 30 -5.39 12.13 25.85
CA MET A 30 -5.79 13.16 26.81
C MET A 30 -7.01 12.76 27.67
N GLY A 31 -7.43 11.49 27.64
CA GLY A 31 -8.56 10.97 28.43
C GLY A 31 -9.95 11.28 27.86
N ASN A 32 -10.04 11.85 26.65
CA ASN A 32 -11.32 12.22 26.03
C ASN A 32 -11.70 11.22 24.93
N SER A 33 -12.35 10.13 25.33
CA SER A 33 -12.77 9.03 24.44
C SER A 33 -14.06 9.31 23.64
N SER A 34 -14.78 10.38 23.97
CA SER A 34 -16.09 10.72 23.40
C SER A 34 -16.08 11.09 21.92
N PHE A 35 -14.91 11.38 21.34
CA PHE A 35 -14.79 11.81 19.94
C PHE A 35 -14.89 10.65 18.94
N LYS A 36 -14.55 9.42 19.35
CA LYS A 36 -14.52 8.23 18.46
C LYS A 36 -15.90 7.82 17.94
N ASN A 37 -16.95 8.01 18.76
CA ASN A 37 -18.31 7.54 18.48
C ASN A 37 -19.28 8.65 18.06
N GLN A 38 -18.79 9.82 17.65
CA GLN A 38 -19.65 10.91 17.19
C GLN A 38 -20.37 10.53 15.87
N PRO A 39 -21.71 10.38 15.86
CA PRO A 39 -22.45 9.95 14.68
C PRO A 39 -22.31 10.93 13.50
N LEU A 40 -22.08 12.21 13.80
CA LEU A 40 -21.79 13.25 12.80
C LEU A 40 -20.49 12.97 12.04
N VAL A 41 -19.44 12.54 12.73
CA VAL A 41 -18.15 12.20 12.11
C VAL A 41 -18.30 10.97 11.23
N ALA A 42 -19.03 9.95 11.69
CA ALA A 42 -19.31 8.75 10.90
C ALA A 42 -20.10 9.07 9.61
N ARG A 43 -21.17 9.89 9.70
CA ARG A 43 -21.94 10.32 8.53
C ARG A 43 -21.12 11.17 7.57
N PHE A 44 -20.28 12.06 8.08
CA PHE A 44 -19.38 12.88 7.27
C PHE A 44 -18.36 12.01 6.51
N MET A 45 -17.70 11.07 7.19
CA MET A 45 -16.75 10.14 6.57
C MET A 45 -17.44 9.24 5.53
N LYS A 46 -18.66 8.78 5.79
CA LYS A 46 -19.47 8.02 4.82
C LYS A 46 -19.76 8.85 3.57
N SER A 47 -20.18 10.11 3.75
CA SER A 47 -20.42 11.02 2.62
C SER A 47 -19.13 11.31 1.84
N LEU A 48 -17.99 11.44 2.52
CA LEU A 48 -16.69 11.63 1.87
C LEU A 48 -16.28 10.41 1.07
N PHE A 49 -16.48 9.20 1.60
CA PHE A 49 -16.18 7.96 0.89
C PHE A 49 -17.00 7.83 -0.40
N ASN A 50 -18.30 8.16 -0.34
CA ASN A 50 -19.17 8.16 -1.52
C ASN A 50 -18.74 9.19 -2.57
N LYS A 51 -18.24 10.36 -2.16
CA LYS A 51 -17.73 11.40 -3.08
C LYS A 51 -16.32 11.10 -3.61
N MET A 52 -15.51 10.37 -2.83
CA MET A 52 -14.11 10.09 -3.11
C MET A 52 -13.81 8.61 -2.81
N PRO A 53 -14.24 7.69 -3.68
CA PRO A 53 -13.94 6.28 -3.49
C PRO A 53 -12.42 6.07 -3.50
N THR A 54 -11.93 5.22 -2.59
CA THR A 54 -10.54 4.78 -2.62
C THR A 54 -10.29 4.00 -3.90
N ARG A 55 -9.41 4.53 -4.77
CA ARG A 55 -8.98 3.81 -5.96
C ARG A 55 -8.20 2.55 -5.55
N PRO A 56 -8.34 1.43 -6.30
CA PRO A 56 -7.49 0.27 -6.07
C PRO A 56 -6.02 0.69 -6.14
N ARG A 57 -5.21 0.17 -5.21
CA ARG A 57 -3.78 0.53 -5.08
C ARG A 57 -2.99 0.21 -6.35
N TYR A 58 -3.43 -0.81 -7.09
CA TYR A 58 -2.86 -1.23 -8.34
C TYR A 58 -3.93 -1.15 -9.41
N MET A 59 -3.71 -0.32 -10.43
CA MET A 59 -4.58 -0.24 -11.60
C MET A 59 -4.37 -1.44 -12.53
N PHE A 60 -3.22 -2.10 -12.42
CA PHE A 60 -2.83 -3.27 -13.18
C PHE A 60 -2.05 -4.22 -12.28
N THR A 61 -2.34 -5.52 -12.36
CA THR A 61 -1.55 -6.59 -11.75
C THR A 61 -0.72 -7.24 -12.85
N TRP A 62 0.56 -7.45 -12.59
CA TRP A 62 1.44 -8.17 -13.53
C TRP A 62 1.16 -9.69 -13.47
N ASP A 63 1.33 -10.38 -14.60
CA ASP A 63 1.15 -11.84 -14.68
C ASP A 63 2.46 -12.56 -14.33
N ALA A 64 2.47 -13.23 -13.18
CA ALA A 64 3.58 -14.05 -12.71
C ALA A 64 3.93 -15.19 -13.66
N SER A 65 2.96 -15.68 -14.43
CA SER A 65 3.14 -16.77 -15.38
C SER A 65 4.08 -16.39 -16.52
N VAL A 66 4.03 -15.14 -16.98
CA VAL A 66 4.94 -14.62 -18.01
C VAL A 66 6.38 -14.60 -17.49
N LEU A 67 6.56 -14.14 -16.25
CA LEU A 67 7.89 -14.09 -15.62
C LEU A 67 8.45 -15.51 -15.40
N LEU A 68 7.62 -16.45 -14.94
CA LEU A 68 8.02 -17.85 -14.75
C LEU A 68 8.41 -18.51 -16.08
N LYS A 69 7.71 -18.23 -17.17
CA LYS A 69 8.06 -18.73 -18.52
C LYS A 69 9.42 -18.19 -18.99
N LEU A 70 9.67 -16.90 -18.81
CA LEU A 70 10.95 -16.27 -19.14
C LEU A 70 12.09 -16.90 -18.33
N LEU A 71 11.91 -17.06 -17.03
CA LEU A 71 12.89 -17.70 -16.15
C LEU A 71 13.10 -19.18 -16.51
N GLY A 72 12.05 -19.88 -16.95
CA GLY A 72 12.12 -21.25 -17.45
C GLY A 72 12.94 -21.38 -18.73
N SER A 73 12.86 -20.41 -19.65
CA SER A 73 13.65 -20.40 -20.88
C SER A 73 15.15 -20.13 -20.68
N MET A 74 15.57 -19.68 -19.50
CA MET A 74 16.98 -19.47 -19.14
C MET A 74 17.67 -20.79 -18.81
N TYR A 75 17.91 -21.62 -19.84
CA TYR A 75 18.65 -22.87 -19.81
C TYR A 75 19.55 -22.95 -21.06
N PRO A 76 20.79 -23.48 -20.99
CA PRO A 76 21.48 -24.13 -19.87
C PRO A 76 22.16 -23.15 -18.91
N LEU A 77 22.18 -23.51 -17.63
CA LEU A 77 22.73 -22.71 -16.51
C LEU A 77 24.22 -22.39 -16.68
N ASP A 78 24.98 -23.29 -17.33
CA ASP A 78 26.43 -23.17 -17.49
C ASP A 78 26.86 -22.03 -18.44
N LYS A 79 25.92 -21.48 -19.21
CA LYS A 79 26.17 -20.34 -20.12
C LYS A 79 25.70 -19.00 -19.56
N LEU A 80 25.06 -18.99 -18.39
CA LEU A 80 24.55 -17.77 -17.79
C LEU A 80 25.65 -17.03 -17.02
N SER A 81 25.65 -15.72 -17.13
CA SER A 81 26.48 -14.87 -16.28
C SER A 81 26.02 -14.93 -14.83
N GLN A 82 26.94 -14.70 -13.90
CA GLN A 82 26.64 -14.62 -12.46
C GLN A 82 25.49 -13.66 -12.15
N LYS A 83 25.37 -12.56 -12.91
CA LYS A 83 24.30 -11.57 -12.75
C LYS A 83 22.93 -12.15 -13.12
N GLU A 84 22.84 -12.94 -14.18
CA GLU A 84 21.59 -13.56 -14.63
C GLU A 84 21.13 -14.66 -13.65
N LEU A 85 22.07 -15.39 -13.07
CA LEU A 85 21.77 -16.38 -12.04
C LEU A 85 21.20 -15.71 -10.78
N THR A 86 21.85 -14.63 -10.29
CA THR A 86 21.34 -13.85 -9.15
C THR A 86 19.97 -13.24 -9.45
N LEU A 87 19.75 -12.72 -10.66
CA LEU A 87 18.44 -12.20 -11.06
C LEU A 87 17.37 -13.30 -10.99
N LYS A 88 17.67 -14.48 -11.52
CA LYS A 88 16.76 -15.62 -11.55
C LYS A 88 16.39 -16.09 -10.14
N THR A 89 17.35 -16.19 -9.23
CA THR A 89 17.10 -16.60 -7.84
C THR A 89 16.34 -15.54 -7.05
N VAL A 90 16.71 -14.26 -7.19
CA VAL A 90 16.00 -13.15 -6.51
C VAL A 90 14.57 -13.00 -7.01
N CYS A 91 14.32 -13.14 -8.32
CA CYS A 91 12.96 -13.11 -8.88
C CYS A 91 12.10 -14.27 -8.37
N LEU A 92 12.65 -15.49 -8.29
CA LEU A 92 11.94 -16.65 -7.74
C LEU A 92 11.68 -16.50 -6.23
N LEU A 93 12.66 -15.97 -5.48
CA LEU A 93 12.51 -15.70 -4.05
C LEU A 93 11.45 -14.62 -3.81
N ALA A 94 11.45 -13.55 -4.60
CA ALA A 94 10.45 -12.49 -4.52
C ALA A 94 9.03 -12.99 -4.83
N LEU A 95 8.90 -13.86 -5.84
CA LEU A 95 7.63 -14.52 -6.20
C LEU A 95 7.12 -15.44 -5.07
N SER A 96 8.01 -16.24 -4.49
CA SER A 96 7.67 -17.20 -3.42
C SER A 96 7.33 -16.51 -2.10
N THR A 97 8.08 -15.47 -1.74
CA THR A 97 7.89 -14.78 -0.47
C THR A 97 6.72 -13.79 -0.48
N ALA A 98 6.32 -13.26 -1.64
CA ALA A 98 5.30 -12.20 -1.76
C ALA A 98 5.52 -11.00 -0.81
N HIS A 99 6.74 -10.83 -0.29
CA HIS A 99 7.08 -9.77 0.64
C HIS A 99 7.25 -8.44 -0.10
N ARG A 100 7.01 -7.32 0.59
CA ARG A 100 7.27 -6.00 0.01
C ARG A 100 8.78 -5.85 -0.22
N CYS A 101 9.17 -5.19 -1.31
CA CYS A 101 10.57 -4.91 -1.70
C CYS A 101 11.57 -4.56 -0.58
N PRO A 102 11.21 -3.88 0.54
CA PRO A 102 12.20 -3.53 1.57
C PRO A 102 12.92 -4.71 2.23
N THR A 103 12.40 -5.94 2.16
CA THR A 103 13.03 -7.10 2.81
C THR A 103 14.15 -7.76 2.00
N LEU A 104 14.29 -7.44 0.71
CA LEU A 104 15.32 -8.07 -0.13
C LEU A 104 16.72 -7.45 0.05
N SER A 105 16.81 -6.22 0.57
CA SER A 105 18.09 -5.56 0.85
C SER A 105 18.72 -5.96 2.20
N VAL A 106 18.04 -6.77 3.00
CA VAL A 106 18.52 -7.23 4.32
C VAL A 106 19.07 -8.66 4.24
N SER A 107 18.76 -9.40 3.16
CA SER A 107 19.16 -10.81 2.98
C SER A 107 20.24 -11.01 1.90
N VAL A 108 20.74 -9.92 1.32
CA VAL A 108 21.89 -9.88 0.41
C VAL A 108 22.94 -8.99 1.05
#